data_AF-A0A7W1QNC0-F1
#
_entry.id   AF-A0A7W1QNC0-F1
#
_cell.length_a   1.000
_cell.length_b   1.000
_cell.length_c   1.000
_cell.angle_alpha   90.00
_cell.angle_beta   90.00
_cell.angle_gamma   90.00
#
_symmetry.space_group_name_H-M   'P 1'
#
loop_
_entity.id
_entity.type
_entity.pdbx_description
1 polymer ?
#
loop_
_entity_poly.entity_id
_entity_poly.type
_entity_poly.pdbx_seq_one_letter_code
_entity_poly.pdbx_strand_id
1 'polypeptide(L)' 'MTQARRDPLRIGCVKYLNARPLIHGWPGAVEFDHPANLCRKLRAAELDVAFVSSFEFL' A
#
# COMPACT_ATOMS: atom_id res chain seq x y z
N MET A 1 22.64 -13.85 -13.42
CA MET A 1 21.92 -13.01 -12.43
C MET A 1 20.45 -13.37 -12.51
N THR A 2 19.95 -14.12 -11.53
CA THR A 2 18.60 -14.73 -11.57
C THR A 2 17.54 -13.65 -11.32
N GLN A 3 16.76 -13.32 -12.34
CA GLN A 3 15.64 -12.39 -12.22
C GLN A 3 14.52 -13.10 -11.44
N ALA A 4 14.39 -12.77 -10.15
CA ALA A 4 13.22 -13.17 -9.39
C ALA A 4 12.00 -12.57 -10.08
N ARG A 5 11.09 -13.42 -10.56
CA ARG A 5 9.72 -12.98 -10.89
C ARG A 5 9.13 -12.44 -9.60
N ARG A 6 9.20 -11.12 -9.41
CA ARG A 6 8.43 -10.44 -8.38
C ARG A 6 7.04 -10.30 -8.96
N ASP A 7 6.08 -11.01 -8.36
CA ASP A 7 4.69 -10.65 -8.53
C ASP A 7 4.52 -9.14 -8.33
N PRO A 8 3.61 -8.49 -9.07
CA PRO A 8 3.41 -7.06 -8.94
C PRO A 8 3.08 -6.72 -7.48
N LEU A 9 3.91 -5.85 -6.89
CA LEU A 9 3.81 -5.45 -5.49
C LEU A 9 2.43 -4.84 -5.22
N ARG A 10 1.70 -5.38 -4.23
CA ARG A 10 0.34 -4.95 -3.89
C ARG A 10 0.41 -3.83 -2.87
N ILE A 11 0.24 -2.60 -3.36
CA ILE A 11 0.39 -1.37 -2.56
C ILE A 11 -0.98 -0.78 -2.23
N GLY A 12 -1.21 -0.50 -0.95
CA GLY A 12 -2.36 0.25 -0.46
C GLY A 12 -2.01 1.70 -0.09
N CYS A 13 -2.89 2.63 -0.41
CA CYS A 13 -2.68 4.05 -0.13
C CYS A 13 -3.98 4.72 0.32
N VAL A 14 -3.88 5.69 1.22
CA VAL A 14 -5.03 6.51 1.63
C VAL A 14 -5.36 7.53 0.55
N LYS A 15 -6.64 7.89 0.40
CA LYS A 15 -7.11 8.87 -0.62
C LYS A 15 -6.81 10.34 -0.30
N TYR A 16 -6.09 10.64 0.78
CA TYR A 16 -5.90 12.02 1.23
C TYR A 16 -4.89 12.79 0.38
N LEU A 17 -5.07 14.11 0.30
CA LEU A 17 -4.26 15.01 -0.53
C LEU A 17 -2.76 14.86 -0.27
N ASN A 18 -2.38 14.60 0.99
CA ASN A 18 -0.99 14.46 1.42
C ASN A 18 -0.31 13.17 0.94
N ALA A 19 -1.09 12.14 0.56
CA ALA A 19 -0.53 10.88 0.07
C ALA A 19 -0.27 10.91 -1.45
N ARG A 20 -0.92 11.82 -2.18
CA ARG A 20 -0.80 11.94 -3.63
C ARG A 20 0.63 12.21 -4.13
N PRO A 21 1.46 13.05 -3.48
CA PRO A 21 2.87 13.19 -3.86
C PRO A 21 3.71 11.93 -3.61
N LEU A 22 3.36 11.14 -2.59
CA LEU A 22 4.17 9.99 -2.15
C LEU A 22 4.08 8.79 -3.10
N ILE A 23 2.99 8.71 -3.86
CA ILE A 23 2.78 7.67 -4.88
C ILE A 23 3.03 8.18 -6.31
N HIS A 24 3.32 9.46 -6.46
CA HIS A 24 3.49 10.08 -7.77
C HIS A 24 4.72 9.48 -8.48
N GLY A 25 4.54 9.01 -9.71
CA GLY A 25 5.59 8.37 -10.50
C GLY A 25 5.75 6.87 -10.25
N TRP A 26 4.97 6.26 -9.36
CA TRP A 26 4.91 4.81 -9.25
C TRP A 26 4.19 4.21 -10.47
N PRO A 27 4.82 3.26 -11.21
CA PRO A 27 4.25 2.72 -12.45
C PRO A 27 3.24 1.59 -12.21
N GLY A 28 3.15 1.05 -10.99
CA GLY A 28 2.25 -0.06 -10.65
C GLY A 28 0.89 0.41 -10.17
N ALA A 29 -0.04 -0.55 -10.03
CA ALA A 29 -1.33 -0.28 -9.43
C ALA A 29 -1.17 0.07 -7.94
N VAL A 30 -1.96 1.04 -7.48
CA VAL A 30 -2.09 1.40 -6.08
C VAL A 30 -3.56 1.31 -5.73
N GLU A 31 -3.88 0.50 -4.72
CA GLU A 31 -5.23 0.38 -4.21
C GLU A 31 -5.50 1.50 -3.21
N PHE A 32 -6.60 2.24 -3.41
CA PHE A 32 -6.96 3.32 -2.51
C PHE A 32 -8.16 2.99 -1.63
N ASP A 33 -7.96 3.04 -0.32
CA ASP A 33 -9.00 2.70 0.66
C ASP A 33 -8.86 3.54 1.96
N HIS A 34 -9.78 3.35 2.88
CA HIS A 34 -9.73 3.91 4.23
C HIS A 34 -8.63 3.22 5.06
N PRO A 35 -7.91 3.94 5.97
CA PRO A 35 -6.84 3.36 6.80
C PRO A 35 -7.19 2.01 7.45
N ALA A 36 -8.34 1.95 8.12
CA ALA A 36 -8.81 0.72 8.77
C ALA A 36 -8.95 -0.49 7.81
N ASN A 37 -9.38 -0.25 6.56
CA ASN A 37 -9.45 -1.30 5.55
C ASN A 37 -8.08 -1.72 5.06
N LEU A 38 -7.16 -0.77 4.86
CA LEU A 38 -5.77 -1.05 4.49
C LEU A 38 -5.06 -1.88 5.57
N CYS A 39 -5.26 -1.56 6.85
CA CYS A 39 -4.75 -2.33 7.98
C CYS A 39 -5.30 -3.76 8.00
N ARG A 40 -6.60 -3.94 7.76
CA ARG A 40 -7.21 -5.27 7.65
C ARG A 40 -6.60 -6.08 6.49
N LYS A 41 -6.45 -5.47 5.32
CA LYS A 41 -5.90 -6.10 4.11
C LYS A 41 -4.43 -6.46 4.26
N LEU A 42 -3.63 -5.59 4.88
CA LEU A 42 -2.24 -5.90 5.27
C LEU A 42 -2.18 -7.11 6.19
N ARG A 43 -3.03 -7.15 7.23
CA ARG A 43 -3.07 -8.27 8.18
C ARG A 43 -3.51 -9.58 7.53
N ALA A 44 -4.39 -9.51 6.54
CA ALA A 44 -4.83 -10.66 5.73
C ALA A 44 -3.84 -11.06 4.62
N ALA A 45 -2.69 -10.37 4.51
CA ALA A 45 -1.72 -10.54 3.43
C ALA A 45 -2.33 -10.33 2.02
N GLU A 46 -3.40 -9.54 1.91
CA GLU A 46 -4.00 -9.09 0.64
C GLU A 46 -3.20 -7.92 0.03
N LEU A 47 -2.47 -7.18 0.87
CA LEU A 47 -1.50 -6.15 0.49
C LEU A 47 -0.12 -6.50 1.03
N ASP A 48 0.92 -6.08 0.31
CA ASP A 48 2.31 -6.25 0.73
C ASP A 48 2.80 -5.01 1.51
N VAL A 49 2.31 -3.83 1.13
CA VAL A 49 2.68 -2.53 1.74
C VAL A 49 1.45 -1.64 1.76
N ALA A 50 1.19 -0.90 2.83
CA ALA A 50 0.19 0.17 2.80
C ALA A 50 0.50 1.32 3.77
N PHE A 51 -0.11 2.49 3.52
CA PHE A 51 -0.16 3.57 4.52
C PHE A 51 -1.11 3.20 5.65
N VAL A 52 -0.56 3.10 6.85
CA VAL A 52 -1.28 2.87 8.11
C VAL A 52 -1.12 4.08 9.01
N SER A 53 -2.11 4.33 9.88
CA SER A 53 -1.95 5.39 10.89
C SER A 53 -0.98 4.95 11.97
N SER A 54 -0.25 5.90 12.57
CA SER A 54 0.63 5.61 13.71
C SER A 54 -0.11 5.00 14.91
N PHE A 55 -1.40 5.32 15.06
CA PHE A 55 -2.26 4.74 16.10
C PHE A 55 -2.56 3.26 15.89
N GLU A 56 -2.66 2.81 14.64
CA GLU A 56 -2.92 1.39 14.32
C GLU A 56 -1.64 0.55 14.27
N PHE A 57 -0.48 1.21 14.21
CA PHE A 57 0.82 0.55 14.20
C PHE A 57 1.40 0.30 15.61
N LEU A 58 1.13 1.20 16.57
CA LEU A 58 1.55 1.08 17.97
C LEU A 58 0.66 0.10 18.75
#